data_AF-A0A8K0KLA2-F1
#
_entry.id   AF-A0A8K0KLA2-F1
#
_cell.length_a   1.000
_cell.length_b   1.000
_cell.length_c   1.000
_cell.angle_alpha   90.00
_cell.angle_beta   90.00
_cell.angle_gamma   90.00
#
_symmetry.space_group_name_H-M   'P 1'
#
loop_
_entity.id
_entity.type
_entity.pdbx_description
1 polymer ?
#
loop_
_entity_poly.entity_id
_entity_poly.type
_entity_poly.pdbx_seq_one_letter_code
_entity_poly.pdbx_strand_id
1 'polypeptide(L)'
;MEPKQKVEKNAKVDKLFADSPRVLSLHQRFLKLFEEDLSETQVLSFTETDLTLMSVFFMRIVSVASADPNVGDFYGVSLDHREICKPRSRVQGDVP
;
A
#
# COMPACT_ATOMS: atom_id res chain seq x y z
N MET A 1 -38.54 -13.37 0.12
CA MET A 1 -38.07 -12.33 -0.81
C MET A 1 -36.82 -11.76 -0.19
N GLU A 2 -35.64 -12.26 -0.55
CA GLU A 2 -34.37 -11.86 0.08
C GLU A 2 -33.88 -10.51 -0.48
N PRO A 3 -33.31 -9.62 0.35
CA PRO A 3 -32.80 -8.35 -0.11
C PRO A 3 -31.52 -8.55 -0.91
N LYS A 4 -31.51 -8.04 -2.15
CA LYS A 4 -30.34 -8.06 -3.02
C LYS A 4 -29.23 -7.20 -2.42
N GLN A 5 -28.12 -7.84 -2.04
CA GLN A 5 -26.90 -7.17 -1.63
C GLN A 5 -26.43 -6.22 -2.73
N LYS A 6 -26.35 -4.93 -2.40
CA LYS A 6 -25.94 -3.88 -3.32
C LYS A 6 -24.43 -4.00 -3.51
N VAL A 7 -24.02 -4.54 -4.65
CA VAL A 7 -22.62 -4.57 -5.08
C VAL A 7 -22.10 -3.13 -5.14
N GLU A 8 -21.20 -2.79 -4.23
CA GLU A 8 -20.58 -1.49 -4.15
C GLU A 8 -19.63 -1.34 -5.35
N LYS A 9 -19.91 -0.34 -6.20
CA LYS A 9 -19.13 -0.08 -7.40
C LYS A 9 -17.72 0.38 -6.98
N ASN A 10 -16.69 -0.26 -7.53
CA ASN A 10 -15.29 0.13 -7.38
C ASN A 10 -15.12 1.65 -7.56
N ALA A 11 -14.80 2.34 -6.47
CA ALA A 11 -14.57 3.78 -6.49
C ALA A 11 -13.32 4.06 -7.32
N LYS A 12 -13.48 4.82 -8.41
CA LYS A 12 -12.35 5.34 -9.18
C LYS A 12 -11.59 6.33 -8.29
N VAL A 13 -10.35 6.02 -7.96
CA VAL A 13 -9.49 6.90 -7.18
C VAL A 13 -8.74 7.79 -8.15
N ASP A 14 -9.26 8.98 -8.41
CA ASP A 14 -8.70 9.88 -9.43
C ASP A 14 -7.44 10.63 -8.96
N LYS A 15 -7.29 10.87 -7.64
CA LYS A 15 -6.08 11.39 -6.96
C LYS A 15 -6.25 11.31 -5.43
N LEU A 16 -5.20 10.88 -4.73
CA LEU A 16 -5.09 10.92 -3.27
C LEU A 16 -4.08 12.00 -2.89
N PHE A 17 -4.39 12.80 -1.89
CA PHE A 17 -3.50 13.80 -1.32
C PHE A 17 -3.30 13.47 0.16
N ALA A 18 -2.09 13.73 0.69
CA ALA A 18 -1.73 13.42 2.07
C ALA A 18 -2.74 13.98 3.09
N ASP A 19 -3.15 15.23 2.91
CA ASP A 19 -4.07 15.92 3.83
C ASP A 19 -5.55 15.78 3.42
N SER A 20 -5.89 14.81 2.58
CA SER A 20 -7.27 14.57 2.21
C SER A 20 -8.07 14.12 3.45
N PRO A 21 -9.15 14.81 3.85
CA PRO A 21 -9.95 14.43 5.02
C PRO A 21 -10.48 12.99 4.93
N ARG A 22 -10.74 12.52 3.70
CA ARG A 22 -11.19 11.16 3.44
C ARG A 22 -10.08 10.13 3.70
N VAL A 23 -8.84 10.42 3.32
CA VAL A 23 -7.71 9.51 3.55
C VAL A 23 -7.36 9.47 5.03
N LEU A 24 -7.32 10.63 5.68
CA LEU A 24 -7.07 10.74 7.11
C LEU A 24 -8.14 10.00 7.93
N SER A 25 -9.42 10.17 7.59
CA SER A 25 -10.50 9.43 8.27
C SER A 25 -10.46 7.92 8.04
N LEU A 26 -10.03 7.46 6.85
CA LEU A 26 -9.80 6.04 6.60
C LEU A 26 -8.65 5.50 7.45
N HIS A 27 -7.54 6.24 7.53
CA HIS A 27 -6.38 5.86 8.34
C HIS A 27 -6.74 5.79 9.84
N GLN A 28 -7.45 6.80 10.37
CA GLN A 28 -7.91 6.78 11.76
C GLN A 28 -8.83 5.58 12.07
N ARG A 29 -9.72 5.22 11.14
CA ARG A 29 -10.58 4.03 11.30
C ARG A 29 -9.77 2.74 11.26
N PHE A 30 -8.75 2.67 10.43
CA PHE A 30 -7.83 1.54 10.39
C PHE A 30 -7.08 1.38 11.72
N LEU A 31 -6.51 2.46 12.26
CA LEU A 31 -5.82 2.43 13.56
C LEU A 31 -6.76 1.96 14.69
N LYS A 32 -7.99 2.48 14.71
CA LYS A 32 -8.99 2.06 15.69
C LYS A 32 -9.32 0.56 15.61
N LEU A 33 -9.55 0.05 14.39
CA LEU A 33 -9.76 -1.39 14.16
C LEU A 33 -8.54 -2.22 14.58
N PHE A 34 -7.34 -1.68 14.35
CA PHE A 34 -6.10 -2.35 14.73
C PHE A 34 -5.96 -2.49 16.24
N GLU A 35 -6.23 -1.42 16.98
CA GLU A 35 -6.15 -1.40 18.45
C GLU A 35 -7.24 -2.25 19.11
N GLU A 36 -8.48 -2.20 18.59
CA GLU A 36 -9.64 -2.85 19.22
C GLU A 36 -9.80 -4.32 18.83
N ASP A 37 -9.67 -4.63 17.53
CA ASP A 37 -10.13 -5.92 16.97
C ASP A 37 -8.98 -6.76 16.37
N LEU A 38 -7.86 -6.14 15.99
CA LEU A 38 -6.76 -6.80 15.28
C LEU A 38 -5.42 -6.74 16.03
N SER A 39 -5.43 -6.55 17.34
CA SER A 39 -4.21 -6.37 18.15
C SER A 39 -3.26 -7.57 18.10
N GLU A 40 -3.77 -8.78 17.81
CA GLU A 40 -2.96 -9.99 17.59
C GLU A 40 -2.50 -10.16 16.13
N THR A 41 -2.99 -9.33 15.20
CA THR A 41 -2.63 -9.40 13.78
C THR A 41 -1.27 -8.76 13.55
N GLN A 42 -0.35 -9.52 12.96
CA GLN A 42 0.92 -8.97 12.54
C GLN A 42 0.74 -8.09 11.30
N VAL A 43 1.19 -6.83 11.39
CA VAL A 43 1.26 -5.91 10.26
C VAL A 43 2.71 -5.76 9.83
N LEU A 44 2.97 -6.05 8.56
CA LEU A 44 4.29 -5.92 7.93
C LEU A 44 4.15 -4.94 6.76
N SER A 45 4.94 -3.88 6.78
CA SER A 45 4.92 -2.83 5.77
C SER A 45 6.28 -2.76 5.06
N PHE A 46 6.25 -2.50 3.75
CA PHE A 46 7.44 -2.49 2.90
C PHE A 46 7.48 -1.22 2.05
N THR A 47 8.67 -0.65 1.88
CA THR A 47 8.89 0.54 1.04
C THR A 47 10.08 0.35 0.10
N GLU A 48 10.02 0.93 -1.10
CA GLU A 48 11.18 1.00 -1.99
C GLU A 48 12.34 1.79 -1.38
N THR A 49 13.56 1.27 -1.50
CA THR A 49 14.78 2.04 -1.21
C THR A 49 15.48 2.52 -2.47
N ASP A 50 15.21 1.90 -3.62
CA ASP A 50 15.89 2.21 -4.87
C ASP A 50 15.09 3.22 -5.71
N LEU A 51 15.82 4.10 -6.40
CA LEU A 51 15.18 5.11 -7.25
C LEU A 51 14.63 4.44 -8.51
N THR A 52 13.40 4.80 -8.86
CA THR A 52 12.75 4.35 -10.08
C THR A 52 13.16 5.24 -11.25
N LEU A 53 13.65 4.63 -12.34
CA LEU A 53 13.92 5.35 -13.57
C LEU A 53 12.61 5.70 -14.30
N MET A 54 12.29 6.99 -14.33
CA MET A 54 11.13 7.56 -15.01
C MET A 54 11.59 8.31 -16.27
N SER A 55 11.68 7.57 -17.38
CA SER A 55 12.11 8.06 -18.69
C SER A 55 13.56 8.57 -18.71
N VAL A 56 13.83 9.74 -18.13
CA VAL A 56 15.15 10.41 -18.13
C VAL A 56 15.66 10.79 -16.74
N PHE A 57 14.88 10.59 -15.68
CA PHE A 57 15.27 10.94 -14.32
C PHE A 57 14.97 9.81 -13.32
N PHE A 58 15.79 9.72 -12.28
CA PHE A 58 15.61 8.79 -11.17
C PHE A 58 14.86 9.50 -10.05
N MET A 59 13.77 8.89 -9.58
CA MET A 59 13.00 9.42 -8.46
C MET A 59 12.48 8.31 -7.56
N ARG A 60 12.21 8.65 -6.30
CA ARG A 60 11.43 7.80 -5.40
C ARG A 60 9.96 8.15 -5.54
N ILE A 61 9.13 7.15 -5.83
CA ILE A 61 7.73 7.37 -6.18
C ILE A 61 6.87 7.45 -4.92
N VAL A 62 7.13 6.58 -3.93
CA VAL A 62 6.47 6.62 -2.63
C VAL A 62 7.46 7.12 -1.57
N SER A 63 7.05 8.11 -0.78
CA SER A 63 7.83 8.57 0.36
C SER A 63 7.70 7.59 1.53
N VAL A 64 8.75 7.50 2.36
CA VAL A 64 8.72 6.67 3.59
C VAL A 64 7.51 7.01 4.46
N ALA A 65 7.23 8.30 4.66
CA ALA A 65 6.08 8.75 5.46
C ALA A 65 4.72 8.35 4.87
N SER A 66 4.63 8.12 3.56
CA SER A 66 3.41 7.61 2.93
C SER A 66 3.31 6.08 2.96
N ALA A 67 4.43 5.38 3.12
CA ALA A 67 4.49 3.92 3.13
C ALA A 67 4.34 3.33 4.55
N ASP A 68 4.63 4.12 5.58
CA ASP A 68 4.54 3.70 6.98
C ASP A 68 3.14 4.00 7.57
N PRO A 69 2.34 2.97 7.92
CA PRO A 69 1.06 3.16 8.58
C PRO A 69 1.17 3.44 10.08
N ASN A 70 2.37 3.57 10.65
CA ASN A 70 2.66 3.74 12.09
C ASN A 70 2.16 2.58 12.97
N VAL A 71 2.01 1.38 12.39
CA VAL A 71 1.66 0.16 13.12
C VAL A 71 2.44 -1.03 12.57
N GLY A 72 2.83 -1.95 13.45
CA GLY A 72 3.61 -3.14 13.09
C GLY A 72 5.05 -2.81 12.69
N ASP A 73 5.65 -3.71 11.91
CA ASP A 73 7.02 -3.59 11.45
C ASP A 73 7.10 -2.92 10.06
N PHE A 74 8.13 -2.10 9.86
CA PHE A 74 8.35 -1.38 8.61
C PHE A 74 9.75 -1.66 8.05
N TYR A 75 9.80 -2.14 6.81
CA TYR A 75 11.03 -2.57 6.14
C TYR A 75 11.28 -1.81 4.84
N GLY A 76 12.54 -1.47 4.60
CA GLY A 76 13.00 -1.07 3.27
C GLY A 76 13.37 -2.28 2.43
N VAL A 77 12.96 -2.31 1.16
CA VAL A 77 13.38 -3.31 0.18
C VAL A 77 14.20 -2.65 -0.93
N SER A 78 15.33 -3.26 -1.29
CA SER A 78 16.20 -2.84 -2.40
C SER A 78 15.59 -3.25 -3.74
N LEU A 79 14.47 -2.61 -4.04
CA LEU A 79 13.71 -2.74 -5.28
C LEU A 79 13.19 -1.35 -5.63
N ASP A 80 13.02 -1.08 -6.93
CA ASP A 80 12.36 0.14 -7.38
C ASP A 80 10.82 -0.01 -7.40
N HIS A 81 10.10 1.10 -7.50
CA HIS A 81 8.64 1.12 -7.49
C HIS A 81 7.99 0.32 -8.64
N ARG A 82 8.69 0.20 -9.79
CA ARG A 82 8.18 -0.58 -10.92
C ARG A 82 8.30 -2.07 -10.64
N GLU A 83 9.39 -2.51 -10.03
CA GLU A 83 9.59 -3.90 -9.62
C GLU A 83 8.54 -4.33 -8.58
N ILE A 84 8.18 -3.43 -7.65
CA ILE A 84 7.14 -3.67 -6.64
C ILE A 84 5.73 -3.67 -7.25
N CYS A 85 5.34 -2.63 -8.00
CA CYS A 85 3.95 -2.47 -8.46
C CYS A 85 3.62 -3.17 -9.78
N LYS A 86 4.62 -3.41 -10.63
CA LYS A 86 4.47 -4.04 -11.94
C LYS A 86 5.66 -4.98 -12.20
N PRO A 87 5.78 -6.05 -11.40
CA PRO A 87 6.86 -7.02 -11.59
C PRO A 87 6.85 -7.49 -13.04
N ARG A 88 7.99 -7.34 -13.71
CA ARG A 88 8.18 -7.83 -15.09
C ARG A 88 7.93 -9.34 -15.04
N SER A 89 6.84 -9.79 -15.65
CA SER A 89 6.44 -11.17 -15.92
C SER A 89 7.16 -12.27 -15.11
N ARG A 90 6.44 -12.87 -14.15
CA ARG A 90 6.70 -14.18 -13.51
C ARG A 90 7.84 -14.97 -14.20
N VAL A 91 9.06 -14.92 -13.67
CA VAL A 91 10.04 -15.96 -13.99
C VAL A 91 9.59 -17.18 -13.20
N GLN A 92 8.94 -18.10 -13.92
CA GLN A 92 8.65 -19.44 -13.46
C GLN A 92 9.98 -20.21 -13.47
N GLY A 93 10.41 -20.75 -12.33
CA GLY A 93 11.59 -21.62 -12.25
C GLY A 93 12.25 -21.66 -10.88
N ASP A 94 11.80 -22.64 -10.08
CA ASP A 94 12.53 -23.42 -9.07
C ASP A 94 13.43 -22.71 -8.03
N VAL A 95 12.97 -22.76 -6.78
CA VAL A 95 13.84 -22.79 -5.61
C VAL A 95 14.12 -24.26 -5.30
N PRO A 96 15.39 -24.73 -5.21
CA PRO A 96 15.69 -26.05 -4.66
C PRO A 96 15.36 -26.15 -3.16
#